data_AF-A0AAD1H8B5-F1
#
_entry.id   AF-A0AAD1H8B5-F1
#
_cell.length_a   1.000
_cell.length_b   1.000
_cell.length_c   1.000
_cell.angle_alpha   90.00
_cell.angle_beta   90.00
_cell.angle_gamma   90.00
#
_symmetry.space_group_name_H-M   'P 1'
#
loop_
_entity.id
_entity.type
_entity.pdbx_description
1 polymer ?
#
loop_
_entity_poly.entity_id
_entity_poly.type
_entity_poly.pdbx_seq_one_letter_code
_entity_poly.pdbx_strand_id
1 'polypeptide(L)'
;MLFAERGYRGTSTLDLAEAAGVAEATLFRHFGTKARLFEQAVIVPLHRTVAGVANRRSGQPRGVATEVAAFGLFDELLEVLFEDAGLLTAALAALTFEGESAEFGGLAQAFTPLLEYLQEVVSQRGRERGFAIDPAIASRLLVAIPLGFALGDRLLFAPGERPAREELASALARFTAWGVAGHPPEGPTPR
;
A
#
# COMPACT_ATOMS: atom_id res chain seq x y z
N MET A 1 3.18 -6.91 16.97
CA MET A 1 4.50 -7.50 16.62
C MET A 1 5.56 -6.49 17.01
N LEU A 2 6.64 -6.90 17.70
CA LEU A 2 7.60 -5.97 18.31
C LEU A 2 8.16 -4.90 17.35
N PHE A 3 8.46 -5.25 16.10
CA PHE A 3 8.91 -4.23 15.12
C PHE A 3 7.86 -3.17 14.79
N ALA A 4 6.57 -3.53 14.75
CA ALA A 4 5.49 -2.57 14.52
C ALA A 4 5.32 -1.62 15.72
N GLU A 5 5.64 -2.08 16.93
CA GLU A 5 5.47 -1.32 18.17
C GLU A 5 6.69 -0.45 18.51
N ARG A 6 7.90 -0.98 18.31
CA ARG A 6 9.17 -0.34 18.74
C ARG A 6 10.09 0.03 17.57
N GLY A 7 9.70 -0.28 16.34
CA GLY A 7 10.53 -0.10 15.16
C GLY A 7 11.70 -1.09 15.07
N TYR A 8 12.45 -1.03 13.97
CA TYR A 8 13.63 -1.87 13.77
C TYR A 8 14.69 -1.63 14.85
N ARG A 9 15.12 -0.38 15.09
CA ARG A 9 16.18 -0.06 16.07
C ARG A 9 15.82 -0.42 17.51
N GLY A 10 14.58 -0.15 17.93
CA GLY A 10 14.12 -0.35 19.30
C GLY A 10 13.81 -1.82 19.68
N THR A 11 14.03 -2.76 18.76
CA THR A 11 13.76 -4.19 18.98
C THR A 11 15.06 -4.98 18.94
N SER A 12 15.50 -5.60 20.04
CA SER A 12 16.70 -6.46 20.02
C SER A 12 16.38 -7.89 19.57
N THR A 13 17.40 -8.66 19.19
CA THR A 13 17.26 -10.11 18.91
C THR A 13 16.85 -10.90 20.15
N LEU A 14 17.26 -10.45 21.33
CA LEU A 14 16.81 -11.00 22.60
C LEU A 14 15.31 -10.76 22.83
N ASP A 15 14.82 -9.52 22.64
CA ASP A 15 13.38 -9.21 22.75
C ASP A 15 12.54 -10.13 21.83
N LEU A 16 13.03 -10.35 20.60
CA LEU A 16 12.38 -11.21 19.62
C LEU A 16 12.40 -12.69 20.03
N ALA A 17 13.51 -13.15 20.63
CA ALA A 17 13.65 -14.52 21.12
C ALA A 17 12.68 -14.80 22.26
N GLU A 18 12.62 -13.87 23.21
CA GLU A 18 11.68 -13.91 24.35
C GLU A 18 10.23 -13.90 23.88
N ALA A 19 9.87 -12.99 22.97
CA ALA A 19 8.52 -12.94 22.41
C ALA A 19 8.13 -14.19 21.61
N ALA A 20 9.09 -14.86 20.97
CA ALA A 20 8.89 -16.10 20.24
C ALA A 20 8.99 -17.37 21.12
N GLY A 21 9.34 -17.24 22.41
CA GLY A 21 9.50 -18.38 23.32
C GLY A 21 10.67 -19.30 22.96
N VAL A 22 11.72 -18.78 22.32
CA VAL A 22 12.89 -19.55 21.90
C VAL A 22 14.18 -18.94 22.45
N ALA A 23 15.28 -19.72 22.49
CA ALA A 23 16.59 -19.18 22.82
C ALA A 23 17.11 -18.24 21.71
N GLU A 24 17.78 -17.15 22.08
CA GLU A 24 18.34 -16.18 21.11
C GLU A 24 19.29 -16.84 20.09
N ALA A 25 20.11 -17.80 20.54
CA ALA A 25 20.96 -18.59 19.66
C ALA A 25 20.17 -19.37 18.59
N THR A 26 18.93 -19.75 18.87
CA THR A 26 18.05 -20.44 17.90
C THR A 26 17.57 -19.49 16.81
N LEU A 27 17.22 -18.25 17.17
CA LEU A 27 16.91 -17.21 16.18
C LEU A 27 18.12 -16.91 15.29
N PHE A 28 19.29 -16.71 15.88
CA PHE A 28 20.52 -16.48 15.12
C PHE A 28 20.86 -17.65 14.20
N ARG A 29 20.64 -18.90 14.64
CA ARG A 29 20.86 -20.08 13.79
C ARG A 29 19.93 -20.13 12.57
N HIS A 30 18.69 -19.64 12.68
CA HIS A 30 17.73 -19.68 11.58
C HIS A 30 17.80 -18.47 10.66
N PHE A 31 17.97 -17.27 11.21
CA PHE A 31 17.90 -16.03 10.44
C PHE A 31 19.26 -15.37 10.23
N GLY A 32 20.28 -15.71 11.02
CA GLY A 32 21.65 -15.18 10.89
C GLY A 32 21.80 -13.74 11.36
N THR A 33 20.98 -12.81 10.87
CA THR A 33 21.01 -11.39 11.22
C THR A 33 19.62 -10.88 11.59
N LYS A 34 19.59 -9.81 12.39
CA LYS A 34 18.36 -9.08 12.71
C LYS A 34 17.70 -8.49 11.45
N ALA A 35 18.51 -8.04 10.49
CA ALA A 35 18.03 -7.51 9.21
C ALA A 35 17.31 -8.58 8.39
N ARG A 36 17.87 -9.78 8.28
CA ARG A 36 17.20 -10.92 7.65
C ARG A 36 15.95 -11.37 8.40
N LEU A 37 15.95 -11.34 9.74
CA LEU A 37 14.74 -11.59 10.52
C LEU A 37 13.65 -10.54 10.18
N PHE A 38 14.01 -9.26 10.13
CA PHE A 38 13.10 -8.18 9.74
C PHE A 38 12.58 -8.35 8.31
N GLU A 39 13.43 -8.67 7.36
CA GLU A 39 13.04 -8.96 5.98
C GLU A 39 11.97 -10.06 5.94
N GLN A 40 12.21 -11.19 6.61
CA GLN A 40 11.29 -12.32 6.62
C GLN A 40 10.00 -12.06 7.40
N ALA A 41 10.05 -11.25 8.46
CA ALA A 41 8.90 -10.98 9.32
C ALA A 41 8.05 -9.78 8.84
N VAL A 42 8.63 -8.84 8.10
CA VAL A 42 7.97 -7.58 7.71
C VAL A 42 7.87 -7.45 6.20
N ILE A 43 9.01 -7.50 5.51
CA ILE A 43 9.09 -7.17 4.08
C ILE A 43 8.45 -8.26 3.22
N VAL A 44 8.74 -9.54 3.50
CA VAL A 44 8.18 -10.68 2.74
C VAL A 44 6.65 -10.77 2.89
N PRO A 45 6.06 -10.68 4.09
CA PRO A 45 4.61 -10.64 4.24
C PRO A 45 4.00 -9.45 3.51
N LEU A 46 4.58 -8.26 3.65
CA LEU A 46 4.09 -7.05 2.99
C LEU A 46 4.12 -7.19 1.45
N HIS A 47 5.23 -7.68 0.89
CA HIS A 47 5.32 -7.99 -0.53
C HIS A 47 4.21 -8.97 -0.96
N ARG A 48 3.98 -10.04 -0.21
CA ARG A 48 2.93 -11.02 -0.52
C ARG A 48 1.55 -10.38 -0.53
N THR A 49 1.24 -9.53 0.47
CA THR A 49 -0.06 -8.88 0.57
C THR A 49 -0.28 -7.89 -0.57
N VAL A 50 0.69 -7.02 -0.85
CA VAL A 50 0.61 -6.02 -1.93
C VAL A 50 0.57 -6.68 -3.32
N ALA A 51 1.43 -7.67 -3.58
CA ALA A 51 1.41 -8.43 -4.83
C ALA A 51 0.10 -9.22 -4.99
N GLY A 52 -0.51 -9.66 -3.88
CA GLY A 52 -1.83 -10.30 -3.87
C GLY A 52 -2.93 -9.42 -4.46
N VAL A 53 -2.91 -8.12 -4.17
CA VAL A 53 -3.86 -7.15 -4.76
C VAL A 53 -3.69 -7.09 -6.28
N ALA A 54 -2.46 -6.91 -6.76
CA ALA A 54 -2.17 -6.86 -8.20
C ALA A 54 -2.61 -8.14 -8.91
N ASN A 55 -2.33 -9.31 -8.33
CA ASN A 55 -2.67 -10.62 -8.90
C ASN A 55 -4.18 -10.88 -8.96
N ARG A 56 -4.93 -10.52 -7.91
CA ARG A 56 -6.40 -10.68 -7.91
C ARG A 56 -7.05 -9.79 -8.97
N ARG A 57 -6.52 -8.58 -9.15
CA ARG A 57 -7.03 -7.60 -10.12
C ARG A 57 -6.67 -7.93 -11.56
N SER A 58 -5.46 -8.43 -11.80
CA SER A 58 -5.02 -8.82 -13.14
C SER A 58 -5.84 -9.99 -13.70
N GLY A 59 -6.36 -10.87 -12.84
CA GLY A 59 -7.24 -11.98 -13.20
C GLY A 59 -8.70 -11.62 -13.48
N GLN A 60 -9.13 -10.38 -13.23
CA GLN A 60 -10.50 -9.95 -13.53
C GLN A 60 -10.64 -9.51 -15.00
N PRO A 61 -11.79 -9.77 -15.65
CA PRO A 61 -12.04 -9.29 -17.01
C PRO A 61 -11.82 -7.77 -17.09
N ARG A 62 -10.95 -7.34 -18.01
CA ARG A 62 -10.69 -5.92 -18.28
C ARG A 62 -11.92 -5.30 -18.94
N GLY A 63 -12.92 -4.96 -18.14
CA GLY A 63 -14.10 -4.21 -18.56
C GLY A 63 -13.83 -2.72 -18.66
N VAL A 64 -14.82 -1.95 -19.16
CA VAL A 64 -14.80 -0.49 -19.07
C VAL A 64 -14.51 -0.12 -17.62
N ALA A 65 -13.49 0.68 -17.44
CA ALA A 65 -12.93 0.96 -16.14
C ALA A 65 -13.84 1.98 -15.43
N THR A 66 -14.87 1.46 -14.77
CA THR A 66 -15.93 2.24 -14.10
C THR A 66 -15.47 2.77 -12.75
N GLU A 67 -16.23 3.72 -12.22
CA GLU A 67 -16.13 4.15 -10.82
C GLU A 67 -16.23 2.95 -9.86
N VAL A 68 -17.06 1.95 -10.18
CA VAL A 68 -17.19 0.70 -9.41
C VAL A 68 -15.88 -0.11 -9.39
N ALA A 69 -15.20 -0.21 -10.54
CA ALA A 69 -13.91 -0.89 -10.60
C ALA A 69 -12.83 -0.13 -9.79
N ALA A 70 -12.83 1.20 -9.86
CA ALA A 70 -11.95 2.04 -9.06
C ALA A 70 -12.25 1.94 -7.56
N PHE A 71 -13.52 1.94 -7.18
CA PHE A 71 -13.96 1.72 -5.80
C PHE A 71 -13.43 0.42 -5.26
N GLY A 72 -13.64 -0.68 -5.98
CA GLY A 72 -13.14 -1.98 -5.55
C GLY A 72 -11.64 -1.94 -5.32
N LEU A 73 -10.86 -1.34 -6.25
CA LEU A 73 -9.40 -1.24 -6.12
C LEU A 73 -9.01 -0.49 -4.86
N PHE A 74 -9.64 0.65 -4.58
CA PHE A 74 -9.32 1.45 -3.41
C PHE A 74 -9.77 0.82 -2.11
N ASP A 75 -10.93 0.16 -2.07
CA ASP A 75 -11.39 -0.55 -0.87
C ASP A 75 -10.41 -1.66 -0.48
N GLU A 76 -9.97 -2.46 -1.46
CA GLU A 76 -8.98 -3.52 -1.25
C GLU A 76 -7.60 -2.96 -0.86
N LEU A 77 -7.15 -1.87 -1.50
CA LEU A 77 -5.89 -1.22 -1.12
C LEU A 77 -5.96 -0.65 0.30
N LEU A 78 -7.03 0.05 0.66
CA LEU A 78 -7.20 0.61 2.00
C LEU A 78 -7.34 -0.49 3.04
N GLU A 79 -7.99 -1.62 2.73
CA GLU A 79 -8.04 -2.78 3.60
C GLU A 79 -6.63 -3.28 3.92
N VAL A 80 -5.83 -3.58 2.90
CA VAL A 80 -4.45 -4.04 3.06
C VAL A 80 -3.59 -3.03 3.82
N LEU A 81 -3.73 -1.74 3.50
CA LEU A 81 -2.92 -0.69 4.11
C LEU A 81 -3.32 -0.38 5.55
N PHE A 82 -4.60 -0.53 5.91
CA PHE A 82 -5.08 -0.31 7.28
C PHE A 82 -4.94 -1.55 8.16
N GLU A 83 -4.92 -2.76 7.60
CA GLU A 83 -4.83 -4.01 8.36
C GLU A 83 -3.61 -4.04 9.30
N ASP A 84 -2.46 -3.53 8.84
CA ASP A 84 -1.30 -3.36 9.71
C ASP A 84 -0.43 -2.14 9.32
N ALA A 85 -0.98 -0.95 9.56
CA ALA A 85 -0.26 0.32 9.39
C ALA A 85 1.02 0.40 10.24
N GLY A 86 1.10 -0.36 11.33
CA GLY A 86 2.30 -0.46 12.18
C GLY A 86 3.45 -1.16 11.45
N LEU A 87 3.18 -2.25 10.73
CA LEU A 87 4.18 -2.92 9.87
C LEU A 87 4.68 -2.00 8.76
N LEU A 88 3.78 -1.30 8.07
CA LEU A 88 4.15 -0.33 7.04
C LEU A 88 5.04 0.77 7.62
N THR A 89 4.67 1.31 8.78
CA THR A 89 5.47 2.33 9.49
C THR A 89 6.86 1.81 9.83
N ALA A 90 6.95 0.59 10.36
CA ALA A 90 8.24 -0.04 10.68
C ALA A 90 9.10 -0.26 9.42
N ALA A 91 8.51 -0.70 8.32
CA ALA A 91 9.18 -0.89 7.04
C ALA A 91 9.70 0.44 6.45
N LEU A 92 8.87 1.49 6.46
CA LEU A 92 9.28 2.83 6.03
C LEU A 92 10.40 3.39 6.92
N ALA A 93 10.28 3.26 8.24
CA ALA A 93 11.30 3.71 9.18
C ALA A 93 12.64 3.01 8.89
N ALA A 94 12.62 1.69 8.68
CA ALA A 94 13.81 0.92 8.33
C ALA A 94 14.45 1.42 7.02
N LEU A 95 13.66 1.63 5.96
CA LEU A 95 14.17 2.22 4.71
C LEU A 95 14.83 3.59 4.94
N THR A 96 14.18 4.48 5.68
CA THR A 96 14.66 5.87 5.86
C THR A 96 15.94 5.95 6.67
N PHE A 97 16.11 5.08 7.66
CA PHE A 97 17.18 5.22 8.65
C PHE A 97 18.30 4.19 8.51
N GLU A 98 18.06 3.03 7.89
CA GLU A 98 19.06 1.95 7.74
C GLU A 98 19.66 1.86 6.33
N GLY A 99 19.16 2.66 5.37
CA GLY A 99 19.76 2.85 4.05
C GLY A 99 19.50 1.73 3.04
N GLU A 100 19.95 1.95 1.79
CA GLU A 100 19.77 1.07 0.62
C GLU A 100 20.58 -0.25 0.70
N SER A 101 20.75 -0.84 1.88
CA SER A 101 21.28 -2.20 1.93
C SER A 101 20.30 -3.14 1.22
N ALA A 102 20.83 -4.20 0.59
CA ALA A 102 20.02 -5.20 -0.10
C ALA A 102 18.92 -5.79 0.81
N GLU A 103 19.14 -5.80 2.12
CA GLU A 103 18.23 -6.32 3.14
C GLU A 103 16.98 -5.43 3.36
N PHE A 104 17.05 -4.12 3.09
CA PHE A 104 15.91 -3.20 3.20
C PHE A 104 15.31 -2.79 1.85
N GLY A 105 16.03 -2.99 0.74
CA GLY A 105 15.54 -2.68 -0.61
C GLY A 105 14.28 -3.45 -1.05
N GLY A 106 13.93 -4.54 -0.36
CA GLY A 106 12.73 -5.33 -0.64
C GLY A 106 11.41 -4.58 -0.47
N LEU A 107 11.37 -3.47 0.29
CA LEU A 107 10.14 -2.68 0.43
C LEU A 107 9.76 -1.99 -0.89
N ALA A 108 10.71 -1.44 -1.64
CA ALA A 108 10.42 -0.88 -2.96
C ALA A 108 9.90 -1.97 -3.91
N GLN A 109 10.50 -3.16 -3.84
CA GLN A 109 10.10 -4.33 -4.64
C GLN A 109 8.70 -4.83 -4.29
N ALA A 110 8.24 -4.68 -3.04
CA ALA A 110 6.90 -5.03 -2.60
C ALA A 110 5.80 -4.32 -3.39
N PHE A 111 6.03 -3.07 -3.79
CA PHE A 111 5.05 -2.26 -4.52
C PHE A 111 5.18 -2.39 -6.05
N THR A 112 6.27 -2.95 -6.57
CA THR A 112 6.51 -3.05 -8.02
C THR A 112 5.36 -3.70 -8.78
N PRO A 113 4.83 -4.89 -8.40
CA PRO A 113 3.75 -5.53 -9.17
C PRO A 113 2.47 -4.69 -9.22
N LEU A 114 2.16 -3.99 -8.12
CA LEU A 114 1.02 -3.09 -8.04
C LEU A 114 1.21 -1.86 -8.93
N LEU A 115 2.39 -1.24 -8.90
CA LEU A 115 2.70 -0.07 -9.71
C LEU A 115 2.69 -0.40 -11.21
N GLU A 116 3.21 -1.55 -11.60
CA GLU A 116 3.17 -2.05 -12.98
C GLU A 116 1.74 -2.28 -13.46
N TYR A 117 0.92 -2.96 -12.64
CA TYR A 117 -0.51 -3.17 -12.93
C TYR A 117 -1.24 -1.83 -13.12
N LEU A 118 -1.07 -0.89 -12.19
CA LEU A 118 -1.74 0.42 -12.26
C LEU A 118 -1.24 1.24 -13.46
N GLN A 119 0.05 1.18 -13.78
CA GLN A 119 0.59 1.85 -14.95
C GLN A 119 0.00 1.29 -16.24
N GLU A 120 -0.18 -0.04 -16.34
CA GLU A 120 -0.85 -0.65 -17.49
C GLU A 120 -2.30 -0.16 -17.61
N VAL A 121 -3.06 -0.16 -16.51
CA VAL A 121 -4.44 0.33 -16.45
C VAL A 121 -4.54 1.80 -16.86
N VAL A 122 -3.70 2.67 -16.28
CA VAL A 122 -3.71 4.10 -16.60
C VAL A 122 -3.27 4.34 -18.04
N SER A 123 -2.28 3.61 -18.54
CA SER A 123 -1.81 3.73 -19.93
C SER A 123 -2.92 3.37 -20.92
N GLN A 124 -3.69 2.32 -20.64
CA GLN A 124 -4.84 1.95 -21.46
C GLN A 124 -5.89 3.06 -21.47
N ARG A 125 -6.27 3.59 -20.30
CA ARG A 125 -7.25 4.68 -20.19
C ARG A 125 -6.77 5.99 -20.81
N GLY A 126 -5.48 6.30 -20.67
CA GLY A 126 -4.87 7.49 -21.24
C GLY A 126 -4.99 7.52 -22.77
N ARG A 127 -4.88 6.36 -23.43
CA ARG A 127 -5.12 6.22 -24.87
C ARG A 127 -6.60 6.41 -25.25
N GLU A 128 -7.53 6.00 -24.40
CA GLU A 128 -8.98 6.09 -24.66
C GLU A 128 -9.55 7.49 -24.39
N ARG A 129 -9.06 8.20 -23.37
CA ARG A 129 -9.61 9.47 -22.87
C ARG A 129 -8.69 10.68 -23.04
N GLY A 130 -7.46 10.50 -23.51
CA GLY A 130 -6.50 11.58 -23.71
C GLY A 130 -5.99 12.20 -22.40
N PHE A 131 -5.62 11.38 -21.42
CA PHE A 131 -5.05 11.89 -20.17
C PHE A 131 -3.75 12.67 -20.41
N ALA A 132 -3.62 13.82 -19.77
CA ALA A 132 -2.43 14.68 -19.88
C ALA A 132 -1.28 14.28 -18.93
N ILE A 133 -1.56 13.41 -17.95
CA ILE A 133 -0.59 13.00 -16.93
C ILE A 133 0.12 11.74 -17.40
N ASP A 134 1.45 11.71 -17.24
CA ASP A 134 2.27 10.53 -17.48
C ASP A 134 1.74 9.31 -16.69
N PRO A 135 1.51 8.15 -17.32
CA PRO A 135 0.94 6.98 -16.64
C PRO A 135 1.75 6.49 -15.45
N ALA A 136 3.08 6.65 -15.46
CA ALA A 136 3.95 6.24 -14.36
C ALA A 136 3.85 7.21 -13.17
N ILE A 137 3.63 8.51 -13.43
CA ILE A 137 3.33 9.49 -12.37
C ILE A 137 1.94 9.23 -11.81
N ALA A 138 0.94 9.07 -12.68
CA ALA A 138 -0.44 8.82 -12.28
C ALA A 138 -0.56 7.57 -11.41
N SER A 139 0.06 6.44 -11.78
CA SER A 139 0.03 5.21 -10.97
C SER A 139 0.60 5.41 -9.56
N ARG A 140 1.68 6.20 -9.42
CA ARG A 140 2.25 6.55 -8.12
C ARG A 140 1.31 7.42 -7.28
N LEU A 141 0.61 8.39 -7.90
CA LEU A 141 -0.41 9.18 -7.21
C LEU A 141 -1.55 8.29 -6.68
N LEU A 142 -1.98 7.31 -7.47
CA LEU A 142 -3.05 6.37 -7.07
C LEU A 142 -2.66 5.53 -5.85
N VAL A 143 -1.38 5.22 -5.66
CA VAL A 143 -0.88 4.48 -4.47
C VAL A 143 -0.58 5.43 -3.30
N ALA A 144 -0.01 6.60 -3.59
CA ALA A 144 0.46 7.53 -2.57
C ALA A 144 -0.68 8.07 -1.71
N ILE A 145 -1.86 8.32 -2.28
CA ILE A 145 -3.00 8.86 -1.53
C ILE A 145 -3.50 7.85 -0.47
N PRO A 146 -3.89 6.61 -0.81
CA PRO A 146 -4.33 5.64 0.20
C PRO A 146 -3.20 5.27 1.18
N LEU A 147 -1.94 5.21 0.72
CA LEU A 147 -0.79 5.04 1.61
C LEU A 147 -0.66 6.20 2.61
N GLY A 148 -0.89 7.43 2.15
CA GLY A 148 -0.90 8.62 2.99
C GLY A 148 -1.99 8.59 4.06
N PHE A 149 -3.19 8.10 3.75
CA PHE A 149 -4.23 7.89 4.76
C PHE A 149 -3.84 6.84 5.80
N ALA A 150 -3.17 5.76 5.39
CA ALA A 150 -2.75 4.70 6.31
C ALA A 150 -1.63 5.13 7.26
N LEU A 151 -0.65 5.87 6.76
CA LEU A 151 0.50 6.31 7.55
C LEU A 151 0.26 7.64 8.29
N GLY A 152 -0.61 8.48 7.72
CA GLY A 152 -0.86 9.85 8.17
C GLY A 152 -2.12 10.01 9.00
N ASP A 153 -2.79 8.94 9.45
CA ASP A 153 -4.06 9.00 10.19
C ASP A 153 -4.06 10.09 11.28
N ARG A 154 -3.06 10.08 12.17
CA ARG A 154 -2.90 11.06 13.27
C ARG A 154 -2.58 12.49 12.82
N LEU A 155 -2.08 12.66 11.60
CA LEU A 155 -1.74 13.95 11.03
C LEU A 155 -2.92 14.55 10.24
N LEU A 156 -3.66 13.70 9.54
CA LEU A 156 -4.70 14.08 8.59
C LEU A 156 -6.08 14.16 9.24
N PHE A 157 -6.30 13.42 10.34
CA PHE A 157 -7.59 13.35 11.02
C PHE A 157 -7.43 13.57 12.53
N ALA A 158 -8.39 14.24 13.15
CA ALA A 158 -8.45 14.26 14.60
C ALA A 158 -8.87 12.88 15.14
N PRO A 159 -8.57 12.56 16.41
CA PRO A 159 -8.90 11.26 16.99
C PRO A 159 -10.39 10.90 16.84
N GLY A 160 -10.68 9.81 16.13
CA GLY A 160 -12.05 9.33 15.89
C GLY A 160 -12.76 9.96 14.70
N GLU A 161 -12.13 10.90 13.98
CA GLU A 161 -12.73 11.58 12.82
C GLU A 161 -12.35 10.96 11.46
N ARG A 162 -11.48 9.93 11.44
CA ARG A 162 -11.16 9.24 10.18
C ARG A 162 -12.42 8.59 9.62
N PRO A 163 -12.82 8.91 8.37
CA PRO A 163 -13.98 8.29 7.74
C PRO A 163 -13.83 6.77 7.62
N ALA A 164 -14.96 6.09 7.47
CA ALA A 164 -14.96 4.65 7.23
C ALA A 164 -14.17 4.31 5.94
N ARG A 165 -13.60 3.10 5.90
CA ARG A 165 -12.82 2.60 4.75
C ARG A 165 -13.61 2.73 3.43
N GLU A 166 -14.88 2.34 3.46
CA GLU A 166 -15.78 2.38 2.31
C GLU A 166 -16.02 3.82 1.83
N GLU A 167 -16.15 4.78 2.75
CA GLU A 167 -16.31 6.20 2.42
C GLU A 167 -15.05 6.76 1.74
N LEU A 168 -13.87 6.42 2.28
CA LEU A 168 -12.58 6.79 1.68
C LEU A 168 -12.41 6.16 0.29
N ALA A 169 -12.74 4.88 0.13
CA ALA A 169 -12.68 4.19 -1.15
C ALA A 169 -13.60 4.83 -2.19
N SER A 170 -14.83 5.19 -1.78
CA SER A 170 -15.81 5.90 -2.62
C SER A 170 -15.30 7.29 -3.04
N ALA A 171 -14.72 8.05 -2.10
CA ALA A 171 -14.13 9.36 -2.39
C ALA A 171 -12.95 9.25 -3.36
N LEU A 172 -12.06 8.28 -3.17
CA LEU A 172 -10.92 8.02 -4.06
C LEU A 172 -11.36 7.61 -5.47
N ALA A 173 -12.39 6.76 -5.58
CA ALA A 173 -12.94 6.36 -6.87
C ALA A 173 -13.50 7.56 -7.66
N ARG A 174 -14.27 8.42 -6.98
CA ARG A 174 -14.77 9.67 -7.61
C ARG A 174 -13.65 10.63 -7.97
N PHE A 175 -12.70 10.85 -7.06
CA PHE A 175 -11.56 11.74 -7.28
C PHE A 175 -10.73 11.29 -8.48
N THR A 176 -10.53 9.99 -8.66
CA THR A 176 -9.76 9.48 -9.81
C THR A 176 -10.54 9.48 -11.12
N ALA A 177 -11.87 9.37 -11.06
CA ALA A 177 -12.71 9.45 -12.24
C ALA A 177 -12.94 10.89 -12.72
N TRP A 178 -13.10 11.83 -11.79
CA TRP A 178 -13.64 13.18 -12.06
C TRP A 178 -12.80 14.32 -11.49
N GLY A 179 -11.72 14.02 -10.76
CA GLY A 179 -10.96 15.02 -10.01
C GLY A 179 -11.75 15.58 -8.82
N VAL A 180 -11.29 16.73 -8.30
CA VAL A 180 -11.91 17.41 -7.15
C VAL A 180 -13.32 17.94 -7.48
N ALA A 181 -13.58 18.28 -8.74
CA ALA A 181 -14.87 18.84 -9.17
C ALA A 181 -16.02 17.83 -9.13
N GLY A 182 -15.73 16.52 -9.23
CA GLY A 182 -16.69 15.46 -8.93
C GLY A 182 -17.91 15.33 -9.86
N HIS A 183 -17.90 15.88 -11.08
CA HIS A 183 -19.08 15.82 -11.96
C HIS A 183 -19.19 14.49 -12.73
N PRO A 184 -20.24 13.67 -12.50
CA PRO A 184 -20.68 12.71 -13.51
C PRO A 184 -21.28 13.48 -14.71
N PRO A 185 -21.24 12.93 -15.95
CA PRO A 185 -21.87 13.58 -17.09
C PRO A 185 -23.36 13.75 -16.80
N GLU A 186 -23.83 14.99 -16.85
CA GLU A 186 -25.26 15.26 -16.97
C GLU A 186 -25.75 14.52 -18.21
N GLY A 187 -26.68 13.58 -18.02
CA GLY A 187 -27.36 12.90 -19.12
C GLY A 187 -27.99 13.93 -20.07
N PRO A 188 -28.24 13.56 -21.34
CA PRO A 188 -28.71 14.52 -22.34
C PRO A 188 -29.97 15.24 -21.83
N THR A 189 -29.93 16.56 -21.87
CA THR A 189 -31.09 17.42 -21.59
C THR A 189 -32.23 17.00 -22.52
N PRO A 190 -33.38 16.54 -22.01
CA PRO A 190 -34.52 16.26 -22.87
C PRO A 190 -34.95 17.58 -23.52
N ARG A 191 -34.92 17.60 -24.86
CA ARG A 191 -35.56 18.64 -25.67
C ARG A 191 -37.06 18.48 -25.66
#